data_AF-A0A2D8HZW6-F1
#
_entry.id   AF-A0A2D8HZW6-F1
#
_cell.length_a   1.000
_cell.length_b   1.000
_cell.length_c   1.000
_cell.angle_alpha   90.00
_cell.angle_beta   90.00
_cell.angle_gamma   90.00
#
_symmetry.space_group_name_H-M   'P 1'
#
loop_
_entity.id
_entity.type
_entity.pdbx_description
1 polymer ?
#
loop_
_entity_poly.entity_id
_entity_poly.type
_entity_poly.pdbx_seq_one_letter_code
_entity_poly.pdbx_strand_id
1 'polypeptide(L)'
;MEIKENLSGINSFSFAHWFFGRSLGLVSLIAFLSYWFQADALIGPKGLSPWQTDLENIDAFIESENTEFTKLSLRPTLLWFSPFANHNLLFFIGSVSALLLTLGFLPLLAAFFAWLCYLSLSVVGDPFLSFQWDTLLLETLFLSLPFIPIISIHRLRRPVQYSKWARILILLLLAKLMIESGVVKFTYFDNDGSNAWIAYQALDYHYWTQPLPHPLSSIIHKLPDWFDWLSLNFMYLIEIVLPLCFFLPVLYRRIALLGQVILQVSILLSGNYGFFNLLTLTLCIPLIDDKLIPEKLSLFLTKTHKTEISEKSILKTGHLTILYIFFSLLSWNFLKADIKGNRSNSELNTEPNWISPIQNFLRPVRSINSYGLFRVMTKTRPEITIEGSMNGSEWKLYKFKWKPDHAKDELRFAGPHMPRIDWQMWFEGLRAERYVQDPFSKFLYTRFLEIISNGGGQKECFDLRIVLGDEQMRTFAMASSHQKEILLLNFQSLMNNFFQQSLWFGKILQSCLNANTIVLNELDNAPFTDEPPKFLRISFHHFKFAQKNELDDTQVWNLTEIPSSQIIINNNSLSSF
;
A
#
# COMPACT_ATOMS: atom_id res chain seq x y z
N MET A 1 -18.42 -55.01 -21.40
CA MET A 1 -17.84 -53.76 -21.94
C MET A 1 -18.84 -52.65 -21.68
N GLU A 2 -19.15 -52.44 -20.41
CA GLU A 2 -20.15 -51.52 -19.88
C GLU A 2 -19.63 -51.10 -18.50
N ILE A 3 -19.93 -49.86 -18.09
CA ILE A 3 -19.29 -49.09 -17.01
C ILE A 3 -17.98 -48.38 -17.46
N LYS A 4 -18.07 -47.62 -18.55
CA LYS A 4 -17.12 -46.53 -18.85
C LYS A 4 -17.82 -45.21 -19.22
N GLU A 5 -19.11 -45.09 -18.90
CA GLU A 5 -19.91 -43.88 -19.09
C GLU A 5 -20.34 -43.32 -17.73
N ASN A 6 -20.24 -42.00 -17.57
CA ASN A 6 -20.67 -41.16 -16.44
C ASN A 6 -19.71 -40.80 -15.30
N LEU A 7 -18.41 -40.66 -15.55
CA LEU A 7 -17.50 -39.86 -14.68
C LEU A 7 -17.03 -38.53 -15.32
N SER A 8 -17.59 -38.14 -16.46
CA SER A 8 -17.25 -36.91 -17.20
C SER A 8 -17.87 -35.61 -16.64
N GLY A 9 -18.34 -35.58 -15.39
CA GLY A 9 -19.33 -34.56 -14.98
C GLY A 9 -18.89 -33.41 -14.07
N ILE A 10 -17.94 -33.60 -13.15
CA ILE A 10 -17.74 -32.61 -12.06
C ILE A 10 -16.28 -32.15 -12.04
N ASN A 11 -16.05 -30.87 -12.33
CA ASN A 11 -14.74 -30.26 -12.11
C ASN A 11 -14.48 -30.19 -10.59
N SER A 12 -13.50 -30.93 -10.12
CA SER A 12 -12.97 -30.81 -8.77
C SER A 12 -11.96 -29.66 -8.72
N PHE A 13 -11.78 -29.09 -7.52
CA PHE A 13 -10.86 -27.99 -7.22
C PHE A 13 -10.05 -28.32 -5.96
N SER A 14 -9.76 -29.60 -5.78
CA SER A 14 -9.07 -30.10 -4.60
C SER A 14 -7.61 -29.66 -4.59
N PHE A 15 -6.97 -29.58 -5.77
CA PHE A 15 -5.63 -29.00 -5.90
C PHE A 15 -5.63 -27.52 -5.52
N ALA A 16 -6.55 -26.74 -6.08
CA ALA A 16 -6.66 -25.31 -5.77
C ALA A 16 -6.91 -25.06 -4.29
N HIS A 17 -7.77 -25.84 -3.64
CA HIS A 17 -8.03 -25.75 -2.21
C HIS A 17 -6.77 -26.03 -1.37
N TRP A 18 -5.97 -27.02 -1.75
CA TRP A 18 -4.69 -27.31 -1.11
C TRP A 18 -3.62 -26.24 -1.37
N PHE A 19 -3.50 -25.79 -2.62
CA PHE A 19 -2.44 -24.90 -3.06
C PHE A 19 -2.67 -23.45 -2.61
N PHE A 20 -3.93 -23.01 -2.55
CA PHE A 20 -4.30 -21.65 -2.14
C PHE A 20 -3.79 -21.32 -0.75
N GLY A 21 -4.08 -22.15 0.25
CA GLY A 21 -3.65 -21.89 1.63
C GLY A 21 -2.13 -21.78 1.74
N ARG A 22 -1.39 -22.63 1.02
CA ARG A 22 0.09 -22.62 1.03
C ARG A 22 0.66 -21.36 0.39
N SER A 23 0.10 -20.97 -0.74
CA SER A 23 0.50 -19.76 -1.47
C SER A 23 0.20 -18.51 -0.66
N LEU A 24 -0.98 -18.45 -0.01
CA LEU A 24 -1.34 -17.37 0.90
C LEU A 24 -0.37 -17.31 2.09
N GLY A 25 -0.03 -18.44 2.70
CA GLY A 25 0.97 -18.51 3.75
C GLY A 25 2.34 -17.98 3.30
N LEU A 26 2.78 -18.33 2.09
CA LEU A 26 4.08 -17.89 1.56
C LEU A 26 4.09 -16.38 1.32
N VAL A 27 3.04 -15.83 0.72
CA VAL A 27 2.89 -14.39 0.50
C VAL A 27 2.81 -13.64 1.83
N SER A 28 2.05 -14.15 2.80
CA SER A 28 2.02 -13.58 4.16
C SER A 28 3.38 -13.60 4.83
N LEU A 29 4.16 -14.69 4.67
CA LEU A 29 5.50 -14.79 5.23
C LEU A 29 6.44 -13.75 4.62
N ILE A 30 6.40 -13.58 3.29
CA ILE A 30 7.14 -12.52 2.59
C ILE A 30 6.75 -11.15 3.13
N ALA A 31 5.45 -10.87 3.30
CA ALA A 31 4.96 -9.60 3.82
C ALA A 31 5.42 -9.33 5.25
N PHE A 32 5.38 -10.33 6.14
CA PHE A 32 5.89 -10.22 7.51
C PHE A 32 7.38 -9.96 7.54
N LEU A 33 8.19 -10.76 6.85
CA LEU A 33 9.65 -10.61 6.85
C LEU A 33 10.07 -9.29 6.21
N SER A 34 9.42 -8.90 5.11
CA SER A 34 9.67 -7.62 4.45
C SER A 34 9.39 -6.43 5.36
N TYR A 35 8.34 -6.50 6.18
CA TYR A 35 8.02 -5.43 7.12
C TYR A 35 8.92 -5.50 8.36
N TRP A 36 9.17 -6.69 8.91
CA TRP A 36 9.99 -6.87 10.11
C TRP A 36 11.40 -6.33 9.92
N PHE A 37 12.01 -6.56 8.76
CA PHE A 37 13.36 -6.09 8.45
C PHE A 37 13.57 -4.59 8.67
N GLN A 38 12.53 -3.77 8.42
CA GLN A 38 12.56 -2.31 8.55
C GLN A 38 11.73 -1.80 9.75
N ALA A 39 11.16 -2.69 10.56
CA ALA A 39 10.15 -2.32 11.56
C ALA A 39 10.68 -1.40 12.66
N ASP A 40 11.93 -1.59 13.09
CA ASP A 40 12.53 -0.76 14.15
C ASP A 40 12.75 0.68 13.68
N ALA A 41 13.13 0.88 12.41
CA ALA A 41 13.24 2.19 11.78
C ALA A 41 11.87 2.85 11.55
N LEU A 42 10.82 2.08 11.26
CA LEU A 42 9.50 2.61 10.96
C LEU A 42 8.66 2.88 12.21
N ILE A 43 8.39 1.84 12.99
CA ILE A 43 7.44 1.86 14.12
C ILE A 43 8.08 1.60 15.47
N GLY A 44 9.39 1.30 15.51
CA GLY A 44 10.11 1.08 16.76
C GLY A 44 10.13 2.34 17.64
N PRO A 45 10.48 2.21 18.94
CA PRO A 45 10.51 3.34 19.88
C PRO A 45 11.40 4.52 19.45
N LYS A 46 12.42 4.25 18.63
CA LYS A 46 13.36 5.23 18.07
C LYS A 46 13.21 5.40 16.55
N GLY A 47 12.13 4.87 16.00
CA GLY A 47 11.80 4.95 14.57
C GLY A 47 11.10 6.25 14.21
N LEU A 48 10.59 6.30 12.98
CA LEU A 48 9.96 7.47 12.38
C LEU A 48 8.54 7.74 12.91
N SER A 49 7.80 6.68 13.20
CA SER A 49 6.41 6.73 13.68
C SER A 49 6.21 5.68 14.80
N PRO A 50 6.77 5.90 16.00
CA PRO A 50 6.71 4.94 17.09
C PRO A 50 5.26 4.54 17.41
N TRP A 51 4.97 3.23 17.40
CA TRP A 51 3.61 2.76 17.65
C TRP A 51 3.12 3.11 19.06
N GLN A 52 4.02 3.24 20.04
CA GLN A 52 3.67 3.65 21.40
C GLN A 52 3.05 5.03 21.41
N THR A 53 3.65 5.98 20.68
CA THR A 53 3.14 7.36 20.59
C THR A 53 1.77 7.41 19.92
N ASP A 54 1.51 6.58 18.90
CA ASP A 54 0.17 6.47 18.30
C ASP A 54 -0.85 5.98 19.34
N LEU A 55 -0.54 4.92 20.09
CA LEU A 55 -1.45 4.38 21.10
C LEU A 55 -1.67 5.37 22.26
N GLU A 56 -0.62 6.04 22.74
CA GLU A 56 -0.71 7.09 23.77
C GLU A 56 -1.61 8.24 23.32
N ASN A 57 -1.47 8.68 22.06
CA ASN A 57 -2.32 9.73 21.48
C ASN A 57 -3.79 9.30 21.39
N ILE A 58 -4.07 8.03 21.05
CA ILE A 58 -5.43 7.49 21.01
C ILE A 58 -6.04 7.40 22.40
N ASP A 59 -5.27 6.99 23.41
CA ASP A 59 -5.74 6.91 24.80
C ASP A 59 -6.07 8.32 25.32
N ALA A 60 -5.16 9.28 25.11
CA ALA A 60 -5.37 10.69 25.49
C ALA A 60 -6.58 11.33 24.77
N PHE A 61 -6.77 11.02 23.48
CA PHE A 61 -7.92 11.49 22.71
C PHE A 61 -9.24 11.01 23.32
N ILE A 62 -9.36 9.72 23.63
CA ILE A 62 -10.57 9.12 24.23
C ILE A 62 -10.86 9.73 25.61
N GLU A 63 -9.83 9.93 26.44
CA GLU A 63 -9.97 10.57 27.75
C GLU A 63 -10.45 12.03 27.64
N SER A 64 -10.02 12.76 26.61
CA SER A 64 -10.34 14.17 26.44
C SER A 64 -11.72 14.44 25.83
N GLU A 65 -12.17 13.63 24.87
CA GLU A 65 -13.38 13.91 24.08
C GLU A 65 -14.64 13.17 24.55
N ASN A 66 -14.59 12.37 25.63
CA ASN A 66 -15.74 11.60 26.16
C ASN A 66 -16.47 10.81 25.06
N THR A 67 -15.72 10.23 24.12
CA THR A 67 -16.29 9.56 22.94
C THR A 67 -16.90 8.21 23.31
N GLU A 68 -17.95 7.78 22.61
CA GLU A 68 -18.51 6.42 22.73
C GLU A 68 -17.56 5.32 22.19
N PHE A 69 -16.49 5.71 21.48
CA PHE A 69 -15.52 4.79 20.91
C PHE A 69 -14.55 4.24 21.97
N THR A 70 -14.27 2.94 21.89
CA THR A 70 -13.24 2.30 22.71
C THR A 70 -11.89 2.33 22.01
N LYS A 71 -10.79 2.26 22.76
CA LYS A 71 -9.44 2.18 22.17
C LYS A 71 -9.25 1.04 21.17
N LEU A 72 -9.93 -0.09 21.39
CA LEU A 72 -9.95 -1.24 20.47
C LEU A 72 -10.76 -0.98 19.21
N SER A 73 -11.79 -0.13 19.27
CA SER A 73 -12.53 0.25 18.06
C SER A 73 -11.69 1.15 17.15
N LEU A 74 -10.85 2.03 17.70
CA LEU A 74 -9.98 2.91 16.90
C LEU A 74 -8.66 2.24 16.47
N ARG A 75 -8.11 1.38 17.34
CA ARG A 75 -6.87 0.62 17.11
C ARG A 75 -7.06 -0.83 17.57
N PRO A 76 -7.60 -1.72 16.71
CA PRO A 76 -7.75 -3.14 17.03
C PRO A 76 -6.41 -3.87 16.96
N THR A 77 -5.57 -3.67 17.97
CA THR A 77 -4.22 -4.26 18.05
C THR A 77 -3.98 -5.00 19.35
N LEU A 78 -3.20 -6.09 19.29
CA LEU A 78 -2.71 -6.79 20.48
C LEU A 78 -1.66 -5.99 21.26
N LEU A 79 -1.08 -4.93 20.66
CA LEU A 79 -0.05 -4.09 21.28
C LEU A 79 -0.53 -3.35 22.54
N TRP A 80 -1.84 -3.27 22.77
CA TRP A 80 -2.43 -2.73 24.00
C TRP A 80 -2.18 -3.60 25.24
N PHE A 81 -1.86 -4.89 25.07
CA PHE A 81 -1.91 -5.88 26.15
C PHE A 81 -0.55 -6.53 26.40
N SER A 82 -0.11 -6.60 27.65
CA SER A 82 1.05 -7.43 28.03
C SER A 82 0.69 -8.93 27.97
N PRO A 83 1.55 -9.82 27.45
CA PRO A 83 2.93 -9.61 26.96
C PRO A 83 3.03 -9.23 25.46
N PHE A 84 1.91 -9.04 24.77
CA PHE A 84 1.84 -8.73 23.34
C PHE A 84 2.20 -7.29 22.97
N ALA A 85 2.42 -6.40 23.94
CA ALA A 85 2.96 -5.04 23.80
C ALA A 85 4.44 -5.03 23.35
N ASN A 86 4.76 -5.82 22.32
CA ASN A 86 6.07 -5.99 21.73
C ASN A 86 5.88 -6.34 20.24
N HIS A 87 6.18 -5.40 19.34
CA HIS A 87 5.99 -5.61 17.90
C HIS A 87 6.82 -6.79 17.37
N ASN A 88 8.04 -7.01 17.89
CA ASN A 88 8.88 -8.15 17.49
C ASN A 88 8.23 -9.50 17.84
N LEU A 89 7.52 -9.59 18.96
CA LEU A 89 6.78 -10.80 19.32
C LEU A 89 5.63 -11.06 18.32
N LEU A 90 4.91 -10.02 17.91
CA LEU A 90 3.84 -10.15 16.91
C LEU A 90 4.39 -10.51 15.52
N PHE A 91 5.53 -9.95 15.12
CA PHE A 91 6.22 -10.36 13.90
C PHE A 91 6.66 -11.83 13.95
N PHE A 92 7.19 -12.28 15.09
CA PHE A 92 7.58 -13.67 15.28
C PHE A 92 6.37 -14.62 15.17
N ILE A 93 5.31 -14.37 15.95
CA ILE A 93 4.09 -15.18 15.95
C ILE A 93 3.45 -15.18 14.55
N GLY A 94 3.35 -14.01 13.92
CA GLY A 94 2.83 -13.84 12.57
C GLY A 94 3.62 -14.61 11.51
N SER A 95 4.96 -14.51 11.54
CA SER A 95 5.85 -15.21 10.62
C SER A 95 5.77 -16.73 10.80
N VAL A 96 5.77 -17.22 12.05
CA VAL A 96 5.59 -18.65 12.35
C VAL A 96 4.22 -19.11 11.85
N SER A 97 3.16 -18.35 12.09
CA SER A 97 1.80 -18.67 11.62
C SER A 97 1.74 -18.74 10.09
N ALA A 98 2.34 -17.77 9.39
CA ALA A 98 2.43 -17.77 7.93
C ALA A 98 3.23 -18.97 7.39
N LEU A 99 4.33 -19.34 8.06
CA LEU A 99 5.10 -20.55 7.72
C LEU A 99 4.28 -21.83 7.95
N LEU A 100 3.57 -21.95 9.07
CA LEU A 100 2.70 -23.10 9.35
C LEU A 100 1.59 -23.21 8.31
N LEU A 101 1.00 -22.09 7.88
CA LEU A 101 0.02 -22.05 6.78
C LEU A 101 0.65 -22.51 5.46
N THR A 102 1.87 -22.05 5.16
CA THR A 102 2.67 -22.48 3.99
C THR A 102 2.92 -23.99 4.00
N LEU A 103 3.22 -24.55 5.16
CA LEU A 103 3.43 -25.98 5.40
C LEU A 103 2.12 -26.77 5.51
N GLY A 104 0.97 -26.09 5.61
CA GLY A 104 -0.35 -26.68 5.75
C GLY A 104 -0.59 -27.33 7.11
N PHE A 105 0.13 -26.90 8.15
CA PHE A 105 -0.06 -27.35 9.53
C PHE A 105 -1.04 -26.43 10.25
N LEU A 106 -2.09 -27.01 10.85
CA LEU A 106 -3.19 -26.29 11.50
C LEU A 106 -3.66 -25.05 10.71
N PRO A 107 -3.97 -25.18 9.40
CA PRO A 107 -3.98 -24.05 8.48
C PRO A 107 -5.03 -22.99 8.85
N LEU A 108 -6.19 -23.35 9.41
CA LEU A 108 -7.16 -22.34 9.85
C LEU A 108 -6.61 -21.47 10.99
N LEU A 109 -6.02 -22.09 12.02
CA LEU A 109 -5.43 -21.35 13.14
C LEU A 109 -4.24 -20.51 12.66
N ALA A 110 -3.40 -21.09 11.81
CA ALA A 110 -2.28 -20.41 11.19
C ALA A 110 -2.73 -19.16 10.40
N ALA A 111 -3.79 -19.26 9.59
CA ALA A 111 -4.35 -18.12 8.88
C ALA A 111 -4.97 -17.07 9.81
N PHE A 112 -5.70 -17.50 10.84
CA PHE A 112 -6.30 -16.60 11.82
C PHE A 112 -5.25 -15.81 12.61
N PHE A 113 -4.21 -16.47 13.11
CA PHE A 113 -3.14 -15.78 13.85
C PHE A 113 -2.27 -14.92 12.94
N ALA A 114 -2.03 -15.33 11.68
CA ALA A 114 -1.39 -14.48 10.69
C ALA A 114 -2.21 -13.21 10.46
N TRP A 115 -3.54 -13.31 10.29
CA TRP A 115 -4.43 -12.16 10.16
C TRP A 115 -4.38 -11.26 11.39
N LEU A 116 -4.53 -11.82 12.60
CA LEU A 116 -4.57 -11.07 13.85
C LEU A 116 -3.25 -10.31 14.12
N CYS A 117 -2.11 -10.96 13.90
CA CYS A 117 -0.79 -10.33 14.06
C CYS A 117 -0.56 -9.24 13.01
N TYR A 118 -0.90 -9.51 11.75
CA TYR A 118 -0.73 -8.53 10.68
C TYR A 118 -1.63 -7.31 10.88
N LEU A 119 -2.88 -7.52 11.34
CA LEU A 119 -3.81 -6.44 11.67
C LEU A 119 -3.25 -5.58 12.78
N SER A 120 -2.79 -6.22 13.86
CA SER A 120 -2.21 -5.54 15.03
C SER A 120 -1.03 -4.64 14.67
N LEU A 121 -0.21 -5.05 13.71
CA LEU A 121 0.94 -4.28 13.21
C LEU A 121 0.56 -3.25 12.14
N SER A 122 -0.47 -3.52 11.34
CA SER A 122 -0.91 -2.65 10.25
C SER A 122 -1.58 -1.38 10.78
N VAL A 123 -2.43 -1.49 11.81
CA VAL A 123 -3.21 -0.35 12.33
C VAL A 123 -2.38 0.73 13.04
N VAL A 124 -1.17 0.38 13.49
CA VAL A 124 -0.19 1.31 14.08
C VAL A 124 0.96 1.63 13.11
N GLY A 125 0.91 1.11 11.88
CA GLY A 125 1.98 1.22 10.90
C GLY A 125 1.86 2.43 9.98
N ASP A 126 0.94 3.35 10.25
CA ASP A 126 0.73 4.52 9.39
C ASP A 126 1.92 5.51 9.52
N PRO A 127 2.35 6.14 8.41
CA PRO A 127 1.79 6.04 7.05
C PRO A 127 2.33 4.85 6.24
N PHE A 128 3.33 4.12 6.74
CA PHE A 128 4.07 3.10 6.01
C PHE A 128 3.27 1.85 5.62
N LEU A 129 2.12 1.60 6.26
CA LEU A 129 1.21 0.47 6.02
C LEU A 129 -0.13 0.89 5.38
N SER A 130 -0.21 2.12 4.86
CA SER A 130 -1.41 2.68 4.21
C SER A 130 -1.64 2.18 2.78
N PHE A 131 -0.85 1.20 2.32
CA PHE A 131 -0.85 0.76 0.94
C PHE A 131 -1.91 -0.32 0.65
N GLN A 132 -2.40 -0.38 -0.59
CA GLN A 132 -3.52 -1.26 -0.98
C GLN A 132 -3.19 -2.76 -0.88
N TRP A 133 -1.92 -3.16 -1.00
CA TRP A 133 -1.55 -4.58 -0.85
C TRP A 133 -1.55 -5.05 0.61
N ASP A 134 -1.26 -4.16 1.57
CA ASP A 134 -1.32 -4.50 3.00
C ASP A 134 -2.79 -4.73 3.41
N THR A 135 -3.71 -3.88 2.94
CA THR A 135 -5.16 -4.06 3.17
C THR A 135 -5.74 -5.24 2.39
N LEU A 136 -5.31 -5.47 1.15
CA LEU A 136 -5.67 -6.68 0.39
C LEU A 136 -5.21 -7.96 1.08
N LEU A 137 -4.04 -7.96 1.74
CA LEU A 137 -3.57 -9.13 2.48
C LEU A 137 -4.47 -9.43 3.69
N LEU A 138 -4.86 -8.40 4.44
CA LEU A 138 -5.80 -8.54 5.55
C LEU A 138 -7.17 -9.05 5.09
N GLU A 139 -7.72 -8.45 4.05
CA GLU A 139 -8.99 -8.86 3.44
C GLU A 139 -8.91 -10.30 2.90
N THR A 140 -7.81 -10.69 2.26
CA THR A 140 -7.60 -12.06 1.75
C THR A 140 -7.48 -13.09 2.88
N LEU A 141 -6.68 -12.81 3.92
CA LEU A 141 -6.54 -13.70 5.07
C LEU A 141 -7.87 -13.89 5.79
N PHE A 142 -8.64 -12.81 5.99
CA PHE A 142 -9.93 -12.85 6.67
C PHE A 142 -11.01 -13.56 5.85
N LEU A 143 -11.22 -13.15 4.60
CA LEU A 143 -12.27 -13.71 3.74
C LEU A 143 -11.99 -15.17 3.33
N SER A 144 -10.75 -15.62 3.43
CA SER A 144 -10.39 -17.02 3.15
C SER A 144 -10.55 -17.97 4.34
N LEU A 145 -10.75 -17.49 5.57
CA LEU A 145 -10.94 -18.35 6.73
C LEU A 145 -12.02 -19.44 6.52
N PRO A 146 -13.19 -19.15 5.91
CA PRO A 146 -14.19 -20.20 5.64
C PRO A 146 -13.78 -21.20 4.56
N PHE A 147 -12.80 -20.86 3.71
CA PHE A 147 -12.27 -21.73 2.66
C PHE A 147 -11.14 -22.63 3.20
N ILE A 148 -10.36 -22.15 4.17
CA ILE A 148 -9.25 -22.89 4.76
C ILE A 148 -9.77 -24.04 5.66
N PRO A 149 -9.22 -25.27 5.57
CA PRO A 149 -9.77 -26.43 6.28
C PRO A 149 -9.40 -26.46 7.78
N ILE A 150 -10.27 -27.07 8.58
CA ILE A 150 -10.08 -27.29 10.02
C ILE A 150 -9.49 -28.68 10.25
N ILE A 151 -8.18 -28.81 10.09
CA ILE A 151 -7.46 -30.08 10.16
C ILE A 151 -6.05 -29.87 10.73
N SER A 152 -5.40 -30.92 11.22
CA SER A 152 -4.02 -30.82 11.71
C SER A 152 -2.99 -30.65 10.59
N ILE A 153 -3.12 -31.40 9.49
CA ILE A 153 -2.19 -31.33 8.34
C ILE A 153 -2.97 -31.43 7.04
N HIS A 154 -2.87 -30.40 6.18
CA HIS A 154 -3.48 -30.37 4.86
C HIS A 154 -2.57 -31.04 3.82
N ARG A 155 -2.85 -32.30 3.53
CA ARG A 155 -2.08 -33.12 2.57
C ARG A 155 -2.82 -33.22 1.25
N LEU A 156 -2.07 -33.07 0.15
CA LEU A 156 -2.61 -33.19 -1.21
C LEU A 156 -3.26 -34.57 -1.46
N ARG A 157 -2.69 -35.64 -0.90
CA ARG A 157 -3.18 -37.02 -1.04
C ARG A 157 -4.46 -37.34 -0.27
N ARG A 158 -4.90 -36.44 0.63
CA ARG A 158 -6.12 -36.60 1.44
C ARG A 158 -6.99 -35.37 1.21
N PRO A 159 -7.64 -35.26 0.04
CA PRO A 159 -8.44 -34.08 -0.28
C PRO A 159 -9.56 -33.94 0.75
N VAL A 160 -9.79 -32.69 1.18
CA VAL A 160 -10.81 -32.35 2.17
C VAL A 160 -11.95 -31.64 1.47
N GLN A 161 -13.17 -31.88 1.93
CA GLN A 161 -14.34 -31.15 1.42
C GLN A 161 -14.20 -29.66 1.75
N TYR A 162 -14.32 -28.82 0.73
CA TYR A 162 -14.32 -27.37 0.84
C TYR A 162 -15.71 -26.79 0.57
N SER A 163 -15.98 -25.61 1.11
CA SER A 163 -17.21 -24.87 0.81
C SER A 163 -17.11 -24.21 -0.57
N LYS A 164 -18.06 -24.52 -1.46
CA LYS A 164 -18.18 -23.86 -2.77
C LYS A 164 -18.43 -22.36 -2.61
N TRP A 165 -19.24 -21.97 -1.63
CA TRP A 165 -19.54 -20.58 -1.32
C TRP A 165 -18.31 -19.86 -0.77
N ALA A 166 -17.53 -20.46 0.13
CA ALA A 166 -16.27 -19.85 0.57
C ALA A 166 -15.29 -19.62 -0.59
N ARG A 167 -15.27 -20.54 -1.57
CA ARG A 167 -14.49 -20.35 -2.79
C ARG A 167 -15.00 -19.17 -3.63
N ILE A 168 -16.32 -19.08 -3.82
CA ILE A 168 -16.95 -17.98 -4.57
C ILE A 168 -16.66 -16.64 -3.90
N LEU A 169 -16.63 -16.57 -2.57
CA LEU A 169 -16.27 -15.35 -1.84
C LEU A 169 -14.87 -14.85 -2.18
N ILE A 170 -13.88 -15.74 -2.28
CA ILE A 170 -12.52 -15.37 -2.73
C ILE A 170 -12.53 -14.90 -4.20
N LEU A 171 -13.32 -15.55 -5.05
CA LEU A 171 -13.48 -15.12 -6.45
C LEU A 171 -14.18 -13.77 -6.58
N LEU A 172 -15.11 -13.44 -5.67
CA LEU A 172 -15.73 -12.12 -5.58
C LEU A 172 -14.72 -11.06 -5.13
N LEU A 173 -13.82 -11.37 -4.20
CA LEU A 173 -12.72 -10.47 -3.84
C LEU A 173 -11.80 -10.21 -5.05
N LEU A 174 -11.40 -11.26 -5.78
CA LEU A 174 -10.60 -11.10 -7.00
C LEU A 174 -11.37 -10.26 -8.03
N ALA A 175 -12.67 -10.54 -8.23
CA ALA A 175 -13.48 -9.79 -9.19
C ALA A 175 -13.59 -8.31 -8.82
N LYS A 176 -13.85 -8.03 -7.54
CA LYS A 176 -13.87 -6.68 -6.98
C LYS A 176 -12.54 -5.96 -7.22
N LEU A 177 -11.41 -6.57 -6.86
CA LEU A 177 -10.08 -5.99 -7.05
C LEU A 177 -9.86 -5.59 -8.51
N MET A 178 -10.18 -6.48 -9.46
CA MET A 178 -9.97 -6.24 -10.88
C MET A 178 -10.92 -5.17 -11.44
N ILE A 179 -12.22 -5.26 -11.11
CA ILE A 179 -13.24 -4.34 -11.62
C ILE A 179 -13.02 -2.93 -11.06
N GLU A 180 -12.82 -2.79 -9.74
CA GLU A 180 -12.56 -1.48 -9.14
C GLU A 180 -11.28 -0.85 -9.73
N SER A 181 -10.21 -1.64 -9.89
CA SER A 181 -8.96 -1.16 -10.52
C SER A 181 -9.15 -0.73 -11.98
N GLY A 182 -10.08 -1.34 -12.73
CA GLY A 182 -10.40 -0.97 -14.10
C GLY A 182 -11.34 0.22 -14.22
N VAL A 183 -12.43 0.25 -13.45
CA VAL A 183 -13.46 1.30 -13.51
C VAL A 183 -12.88 2.68 -13.20
N VAL A 184 -12.02 2.79 -12.18
CA VAL A 184 -11.46 4.07 -11.77
C VAL A 184 -10.66 4.77 -12.86
N LYS A 185 -10.12 4.02 -13.83
CA LYS A 185 -9.37 4.56 -14.97
C LYS A 185 -10.27 5.39 -15.91
N PHE A 186 -11.58 5.16 -15.91
CA PHE A 186 -12.54 5.87 -16.75
C PHE A 186 -13.31 6.97 -16.01
N THR A 187 -13.27 6.98 -14.68
CA THR A 187 -14.16 7.83 -13.86
C THR A 187 -13.41 8.89 -13.04
N TYR A 188 -12.10 8.72 -12.85
CA TYR A 188 -11.25 9.71 -12.19
C TYR A 188 -10.47 10.54 -13.20
N PHE A 189 -10.55 11.86 -13.05
CA PHE A 189 -9.90 12.84 -13.92
C PHE A 189 -8.89 13.66 -13.13
N ASP A 190 -7.86 14.14 -13.81
CA ASP A 190 -6.85 15.03 -13.24
C ASP A 190 -7.44 16.43 -12.97
N ASN A 191 -6.72 17.29 -12.23
CA ASN A 191 -7.17 18.62 -11.83
C ASN A 191 -7.47 19.55 -13.01
N ASP A 192 -6.78 19.34 -14.14
CA ASP A 192 -7.00 20.04 -15.41
C ASP A 192 -8.19 19.48 -16.22
N GLY A 193 -8.84 18.42 -15.71
CA GLY A 193 -9.91 17.73 -16.39
C GLY A 193 -9.47 16.76 -17.50
N SER A 194 -8.20 16.42 -17.60
CA SER A 194 -7.74 15.38 -18.51
C SER A 194 -7.92 13.98 -17.90
N ASN A 195 -7.94 12.96 -18.76
CA ASN A 195 -7.86 11.56 -18.34
C ASN A 195 -6.90 10.81 -19.28
N ALA A 196 -5.71 10.49 -18.77
CA ALA A 196 -4.64 9.85 -19.52
C ALA A 196 -4.99 8.41 -19.95
N TRP A 197 -5.84 7.70 -19.18
CA TRP A 197 -6.28 6.35 -19.54
C TRP A 197 -7.20 6.39 -20.76
N ILE A 198 -8.23 7.24 -20.74
CA ILE A 198 -9.15 7.41 -21.88
C ILE A 198 -8.40 7.91 -23.13
N ALA A 199 -7.42 8.79 -22.93
CA ALA A 199 -6.60 9.34 -24.00
C ALA A 199 -5.53 8.37 -24.56
N TYR A 200 -5.41 7.15 -24.01
CA TYR A 200 -4.34 6.19 -24.35
C TYR A 200 -2.91 6.70 -24.11
N GLN A 201 -2.75 7.65 -23.18
CA GLN A 201 -1.46 8.28 -22.82
C GLN A 201 -0.89 7.77 -21.49
N ALA A 202 -1.61 6.90 -20.77
CA ALA A 202 -1.21 6.49 -19.43
C ALA A 202 0.18 5.81 -19.39
N LEU A 203 0.52 5.01 -20.41
CA LEU A 203 1.79 4.29 -20.48
C LEU A 203 2.98 5.18 -20.90
N ASP A 204 2.71 6.35 -21.49
CA ASP A 204 3.72 7.40 -21.74
C ASP A 204 4.37 7.88 -20.43
N TYR A 205 3.63 7.76 -19.32
CA TYR A 205 4.06 8.20 -17.99
C TYR A 205 4.41 7.03 -17.07
N HIS A 206 3.55 6.00 -17.06
CA HIS A 206 3.52 4.96 -16.03
C HIS A 206 4.90 4.37 -15.68
N TYR A 207 5.68 3.96 -16.69
CA TYR A 207 6.91 3.21 -16.47
C TYR A 207 8.03 4.02 -15.79
N TRP A 208 8.08 5.34 -15.99
CA TRP A 208 9.11 6.19 -15.38
C TRP A 208 8.58 6.93 -14.15
N THR A 209 7.28 7.22 -14.05
CA THR A 209 6.67 7.89 -12.89
C THR A 209 6.26 6.95 -11.77
N GLN A 210 6.24 5.64 -11.97
CA GLN A 210 5.92 4.67 -10.91
C GLN A 210 6.85 4.78 -9.69
N PRO A 211 6.44 4.37 -8.48
CA PRO A 211 7.22 4.61 -7.26
C PRO A 211 8.66 4.09 -7.32
N LEU A 212 8.83 2.81 -7.63
CA LEU A 212 10.14 2.13 -7.68
C LEU A 212 10.30 1.37 -9.02
N PRO A 213 10.75 2.05 -10.10
CA PRO A 213 11.05 1.38 -11.36
C PRO A 213 12.29 0.48 -11.23
N HIS A 214 12.35 -0.57 -12.04
CA HIS A 214 13.50 -1.48 -12.12
C HIS A 214 14.03 -1.54 -13.57
N PRO A 215 15.14 -2.23 -13.88
CA PRO A 215 15.76 -2.19 -15.22
C PRO A 215 14.82 -2.47 -16.39
N LEU A 216 13.92 -3.47 -16.27
CA LEU A 216 12.97 -3.78 -17.34
C LEU A 216 11.94 -2.66 -17.59
N SER A 217 11.65 -1.81 -16.61
CA SER A 217 10.73 -0.68 -16.75
C SER A 217 11.23 0.30 -17.81
N SER A 218 12.54 0.59 -17.81
CA SER A 218 13.17 1.45 -18.82
C SER A 218 13.18 0.79 -20.22
N ILE A 219 13.33 -0.54 -20.28
CA ILE A 219 13.30 -1.29 -21.54
C ILE A 219 11.88 -1.28 -22.11
N ILE A 220 10.87 -1.55 -21.28
CA ILE A 220 9.45 -1.57 -21.69
C ILE A 220 9.00 -0.19 -22.14
N HIS A 221 9.40 0.88 -21.43
CA HIS A 221 9.09 2.25 -21.83
C HIS A 221 9.63 2.66 -23.21
N LYS A 222 10.64 1.95 -23.72
CA LYS A 222 11.25 2.19 -25.04
C LYS A 222 10.61 1.33 -26.15
N LEU A 223 9.65 0.48 -25.82
CA LEU A 223 8.93 -0.30 -26.84
C LEU A 223 8.09 0.63 -27.72
N PRO A 224 7.78 0.23 -28.97
CA PRO A 224 7.02 1.09 -29.87
C PRO A 224 5.56 1.26 -29.41
N ASP A 225 4.95 2.39 -29.73
CA ASP A 225 3.60 2.80 -29.29
C ASP A 225 2.48 1.76 -29.52
N TRP A 226 2.60 0.91 -30.54
CA TRP A 226 1.63 -0.18 -30.77
C TRP A 226 1.58 -1.18 -29.61
N PHE A 227 2.70 -1.35 -28.90
CA PHE A 227 2.80 -2.21 -27.72
C PHE A 227 2.01 -1.62 -26.55
N ASP A 228 2.07 -0.30 -26.37
CA ASP A 228 1.31 0.40 -25.32
C ASP A 228 -0.19 0.35 -25.62
N TRP A 229 -0.58 0.58 -26.89
CA TRP A 229 -1.96 0.41 -27.33
C TRP A 229 -2.47 -1.01 -27.05
N LEU A 230 -1.68 -2.03 -27.40
CA LEU A 230 -2.03 -3.43 -27.15
C LEU A 230 -2.14 -3.72 -25.65
N SER A 231 -1.19 -3.23 -24.85
CA SER A 231 -1.14 -3.42 -23.40
C SER A 231 -2.35 -2.80 -22.71
N LEU A 232 -2.73 -1.57 -23.10
CA LEU A 232 -3.91 -0.88 -22.56
C LEU A 232 -5.21 -1.64 -22.88
N ASN A 233 -5.41 -2.03 -24.14
CA ASN A 233 -6.60 -2.79 -24.54
C ASN A 233 -6.70 -4.13 -23.80
N PHE A 234 -5.58 -4.85 -23.68
CA PHE A 234 -5.54 -6.12 -22.97
C PHE A 234 -5.81 -5.95 -21.47
N MET A 235 -5.23 -4.92 -20.85
CA MET A 235 -5.50 -4.57 -19.46
C MET A 235 -6.99 -4.24 -19.26
N TYR A 236 -7.61 -3.40 -20.10
CA TYR A 236 -9.04 -3.09 -19.98
C TYR A 236 -9.93 -4.33 -20.10
N LEU A 237 -9.62 -5.23 -21.04
CA LEU A 237 -10.32 -6.50 -21.17
C LEU A 237 -10.21 -7.33 -19.88
N ILE A 238 -9.00 -7.42 -19.30
CA ILE A 238 -8.72 -8.26 -18.13
C ILE A 238 -9.29 -7.69 -16.83
N GLU A 239 -9.26 -6.37 -16.67
CA GLU A 239 -9.74 -5.70 -15.46
C GLU A 239 -11.27 -5.57 -15.45
N ILE A 240 -11.91 -5.36 -16.61
CA ILE A 240 -13.35 -5.08 -16.65
C ILE A 240 -14.18 -6.29 -17.09
N VAL A 241 -13.75 -6.99 -18.14
CA VAL A 241 -14.59 -8.02 -18.78
C VAL A 241 -14.32 -9.41 -18.22
N LEU A 242 -13.05 -9.83 -18.16
CA LEU A 242 -12.69 -11.18 -17.70
C LEU A 242 -13.11 -11.52 -16.26
N PRO A 243 -13.27 -10.58 -15.31
CA PRO A 243 -13.76 -10.93 -13.98
C PRO A 243 -15.17 -11.51 -13.97
N LEU A 244 -16.02 -11.10 -14.92
CA LEU A 244 -17.36 -11.68 -15.11
C LEU A 244 -17.26 -13.17 -15.50
N CYS A 245 -16.20 -13.54 -16.21
CA CYS A 245 -15.95 -14.91 -16.64
C CYS A 245 -15.48 -15.85 -15.51
N PHE A 246 -15.15 -15.35 -14.32
CA PHE A 246 -14.78 -16.20 -13.17
C PHE A 246 -15.91 -17.15 -12.76
N PHE A 247 -17.16 -16.73 -12.96
CA PHE A 247 -18.37 -17.44 -12.56
C PHE A 247 -19.00 -18.24 -13.72
N LEU A 248 -18.41 -18.17 -14.92
CA LEU A 248 -18.89 -18.84 -16.13
C LEU A 248 -18.35 -20.29 -16.25
N PRO A 249 -18.83 -21.06 -17.25
CA PRO A 249 -18.32 -22.39 -17.53
C PRO A 249 -16.80 -22.46 -17.78
N VAL A 250 -16.27 -23.68 -17.76
CA VAL A 250 -14.82 -24.00 -17.70
C VAL A 250 -13.98 -23.20 -18.70
N LEU A 251 -14.40 -23.14 -19.97
CA LEU A 251 -13.64 -22.46 -21.01
C LEU A 251 -13.39 -20.98 -20.67
N TYR A 252 -14.45 -20.24 -20.37
CA TYR A 252 -14.39 -18.82 -20.04
C TYR A 252 -13.61 -18.58 -18.75
N ARG A 253 -13.79 -19.42 -17.73
CA ARG A 253 -13.05 -19.32 -16.47
C ARG A 253 -11.54 -19.52 -16.68
N ARG A 254 -11.15 -20.45 -17.56
CA ARG A 254 -9.74 -20.70 -17.90
C ARG A 254 -9.12 -19.57 -18.71
N ILE A 255 -9.86 -18.98 -19.64
CA ILE A 255 -9.45 -17.77 -20.36
C ILE A 255 -9.23 -16.62 -19.37
N ALA A 256 -10.17 -16.44 -18.44
CA ALA A 256 -10.05 -15.42 -17.40
C ALA A 256 -8.81 -15.63 -16.54
N LEU A 257 -8.58 -16.86 -16.04
CA LEU A 257 -7.37 -17.23 -15.29
C LEU A 257 -6.10 -16.89 -16.07
N LEU A 258 -6.02 -17.28 -17.35
CA LEU A 258 -4.85 -17.02 -18.18
C LEU A 258 -4.62 -15.50 -18.33
N GLY A 259 -5.68 -14.73 -18.62
CA GLY A 259 -5.60 -13.28 -18.70
C GLY A 259 -5.08 -12.66 -17.39
N GLN A 260 -5.65 -13.04 -16.25
CA GLN A 260 -5.20 -12.55 -14.94
C GLN A 260 -3.72 -12.87 -14.70
N VAL A 261 -3.27 -14.10 -14.97
CA VAL A 261 -1.87 -14.49 -14.79
C VAL A 261 -0.95 -13.67 -15.70
N ILE A 262 -1.30 -13.50 -16.98
CA ILE A 262 -0.49 -12.71 -17.93
C ILE A 262 -0.40 -11.26 -17.45
N LEU A 263 -1.50 -10.64 -17.02
CA LEU A 263 -1.48 -9.27 -16.52
C LEU A 263 -0.59 -9.14 -15.28
N GLN A 264 -0.76 -10.02 -14.28
CA GLN A 264 0.04 -9.93 -13.05
C GLN A 264 1.54 -10.16 -13.31
N VAL A 265 1.90 -11.07 -14.22
CA VAL A 265 3.29 -11.27 -14.63
C VAL A 265 3.82 -10.06 -15.39
N SER A 266 3.02 -9.44 -16.25
CA SER A 266 3.41 -8.23 -16.99
C SER A 266 3.66 -7.04 -16.05
N ILE A 267 2.84 -6.90 -15.01
CA ILE A 267 3.03 -5.87 -13.97
C ILE A 267 4.32 -6.15 -13.16
N LEU A 268 4.57 -7.41 -12.78
CA LEU A 268 5.82 -7.81 -12.10
C LEU A 268 7.07 -7.52 -12.94
N LEU A 269 6.97 -7.64 -14.26
CA LEU A 269 8.07 -7.39 -15.19
C LEU A 269 8.25 -5.92 -15.54
N SER A 270 7.36 -5.04 -15.09
CA SER A 270 7.38 -3.61 -15.43
C SER A 270 7.59 -2.67 -14.25
N GLY A 271 7.56 -3.15 -13.01
CA GLY A 271 7.87 -2.36 -11.83
C GLY A 271 7.99 -3.18 -10.55
N ASN A 272 8.52 -2.55 -9.48
CA ASN A 272 8.47 -3.14 -8.15
C ASN A 272 7.13 -2.81 -7.48
N TYR A 273 6.36 -3.82 -7.09
CA TYR A 273 5.07 -3.67 -6.40
C TYR A 273 5.00 -4.53 -5.12
N GLY A 274 6.16 -4.77 -4.50
CA GLY A 274 6.29 -5.61 -3.31
C GLY A 274 5.71 -7.02 -3.53
N PHE A 275 4.80 -7.43 -2.65
CA PHE A 275 4.12 -8.72 -2.72
C PHE A 275 2.73 -8.66 -3.38
N PHE A 276 2.31 -7.52 -3.92
CA PHE A 276 0.97 -7.30 -4.49
C PHE A 276 0.62 -8.32 -5.58
N ASN A 277 1.45 -8.43 -6.62
CA ASN A 277 1.14 -9.32 -7.74
C ASN A 277 1.17 -10.80 -7.33
N LEU A 278 2.05 -11.20 -6.40
CA LEU A 278 2.06 -12.55 -5.84
C LEU A 278 0.77 -12.86 -5.06
N LEU A 279 0.24 -11.87 -4.34
CA LEU A 279 -1.05 -11.97 -3.67
C LEU A 279 -2.21 -12.10 -4.68
N THR A 280 -2.22 -11.29 -5.74
CA THR A 280 -3.24 -11.38 -6.79
C THR A 280 -3.17 -12.71 -7.56
N LEU A 281 -1.97 -13.22 -7.84
CA LEU A 281 -1.77 -14.57 -8.39
C LEU A 281 -2.29 -15.66 -7.44
N THR A 282 -2.11 -15.47 -6.13
CA THR A 282 -2.69 -16.37 -5.12
C THR A 282 -4.22 -16.36 -5.16
N LEU A 283 -4.83 -15.18 -5.31
CA LEU A 283 -6.28 -15.03 -5.48
C LEU A 283 -6.81 -15.67 -6.78
N CYS A 284 -5.96 -15.90 -7.78
CA CYS A 284 -6.33 -16.61 -9.01
C CYS A 284 -6.39 -18.15 -8.83
N ILE A 285 -5.72 -18.70 -7.81
CA ILE A 285 -5.65 -20.16 -7.58
C ILE A 285 -7.03 -20.84 -7.53
N PRO A 286 -8.07 -20.28 -6.87
CA PRO A 286 -9.41 -20.87 -6.84
C PRO A 286 -10.11 -20.98 -8.20
N LEU A 287 -9.57 -20.37 -9.27
CA LEU A 287 -10.04 -20.56 -10.66
C LEU A 287 -9.54 -21.88 -11.28
N ILE A 288 -8.44 -22.44 -10.75
CA ILE A 288 -7.77 -23.64 -11.28
C ILE A 288 -8.61 -24.88 -10.95
N ASP A 289 -9.20 -25.49 -11.98
CA ASP A 289 -9.82 -26.81 -11.84
C ASP A 289 -8.79 -27.93 -11.99
N ASP A 290 -9.04 -29.08 -11.33
CA ASP A 290 -8.09 -30.19 -11.26
C ASP A 290 -7.75 -30.80 -12.64
N LYS A 291 -8.54 -30.52 -13.70
CA LYS A 291 -8.24 -30.98 -15.08
C LYS A 291 -7.18 -30.12 -15.78
N LEU A 292 -6.81 -28.96 -15.24
CA LEU A 292 -5.67 -28.18 -15.73
C LEU A 292 -4.33 -28.76 -15.27
N ILE A 293 -4.35 -29.62 -14.27
CA ILE A 293 -3.15 -30.16 -13.65
C ILE A 293 -2.61 -31.35 -14.49
N PRO A 294 -1.31 -31.40 -14.81
CA PRO A 294 -0.73 -32.48 -15.61
C PRO A 294 -1.05 -33.87 -15.05
N GLU A 295 -1.26 -34.85 -15.94
CA GLU A 295 -1.72 -36.21 -15.55
C GLU A 295 -0.81 -36.90 -14.53
N LYS A 296 0.50 -36.65 -14.55
CA LYS A 296 1.44 -37.21 -13.57
C LYS A 296 1.13 -36.75 -12.13
N LEU A 297 0.67 -35.50 -11.97
CA LEU A 297 0.27 -34.93 -10.68
C LEU A 297 -1.20 -35.29 -10.37
N SER A 298 -2.05 -35.45 -11.39
CA SER A 298 -3.44 -35.90 -11.23
C SER A 298 -3.56 -37.38 -10.80
N LEU A 299 -2.66 -38.25 -11.27
CA LEU A 299 -2.53 -39.64 -10.82
C LEU A 299 -2.13 -39.72 -9.33
N PHE A 300 -1.40 -38.73 -8.84
CA PHE A 300 -1.05 -38.59 -7.42
C PHE A 300 -2.23 -38.13 -6.55
N LEU A 301 -3.21 -37.45 -7.17
CA LEU A 301 -4.46 -36.97 -6.56
C LEU A 301 -5.58 -38.04 -6.55
N THR A 302 -5.60 -38.92 -7.55
CA THR A 302 -6.73 -39.84 -7.84
C THR A 302 -6.70 -41.19 -7.09
N LYS A 303 -5.71 -41.45 -6.21
CA LYS A 303 -5.85 -42.49 -5.17
C LYS A 303 -6.74 -41.98 -4.04
N THR A 304 -7.97 -41.62 -4.38
CA THR A 304 -8.99 -41.11 -3.45
C THR A 304 -9.62 -42.27 -2.71
N HIS A 305 -9.36 -42.36 -1.41
CA HIS A 305 -10.26 -43.06 -0.49
C HIS A 305 -11.61 -42.33 -0.50
N LYS A 306 -12.71 -43.09 -0.62
CA LYS A 306 -14.06 -42.60 -0.29
C LYS A 306 -14.05 -42.14 1.18
N THR A 307 -13.98 -40.84 1.43
CA THR A 307 -14.31 -40.30 2.75
C THR A 307 -15.82 -40.19 2.87
N GLU A 308 -16.36 -40.76 3.95
CA GLU A 308 -17.76 -40.63 4.34
C GLU A 308 -18.15 -39.15 4.48
N ILE A 309 -19.31 -38.82 3.93
CA ILE A 309 -19.92 -37.50 3.99
C ILE A 309 -20.37 -37.28 5.44
N SER A 310 -19.63 -36.50 6.22
CA SER A 310 -20.09 -36.07 7.54
C SER A 310 -20.96 -34.82 7.39
N GLU A 311 -22.27 -34.99 7.52
CA GLU A 311 -23.34 -33.99 7.40
C GLU A 311 -23.38 -32.91 8.50
N LYS A 312 -22.27 -32.60 9.18
CA LYS A 312 -22.27 -31.57 10.24
C LYS A 312 -21.68 -30.25 9.75
N SER A 313 -22.41 -29.52 8.90
CA SER A 313 -22.01 -28.18 8.44
C SER A 313 -23.14 -27.14 8.43
N ILE A 314 -24.10 -27.24 9.34
CA ILE A 314 -25.15 -26.19 9.49
C ILE A 314 -24.57 -24.94 10.19
N LEU A 315 -23.59 -25.11 11.10
CA LEU A 315 -22.95 -23.99 11.82
C LEU A 315 -22.05 -23.11 10.94
N LYS A 316 -21.61 -23.59 9.77
CA LYS A 316 -20.78 -22.81 8.83
C LYS A 316 -21.60 -21.89 7.92
N THR A 317 -22.91 -22.12 7.76
CA THR A 317 -23.74 -21.36 6.82
C THR A 317 -24.06 -19.96 7.36
N GLY A 318 -24.39 -19.81 8.65
CA GLY A 318 -24.79 -18.53 9.24
C GLY A 318 -23.71 -17.44 9.18
N HIS A 319 -22.50 -17.75 9.67
CA HIS A 319 -21.37 -16.82 9.65
C HIS A 319 -20.95 -16.45 8.22
N LEU A 320 -20.97 -17.42 7.30
CA LEU A 320 -20.67 -17.17 5.90
C LEU A 320 -21.72 -16.25 5.26
N THR A 321 -23.01 -16.45 5.54
CA THR A 321 -24.07 -15.55 5.08
C THR A 321 -23.88 -14.12 5.58
N ILE A 322 -23.55 -13.94 6.87
CA ILE A 322 -23.27 -12.61 7.45
C ILE A 322 -22.08 -11.96 6.73
N LEU A 323 -20.99 -12.71 6.54
CA LEU A 323 -19.80 -12.24 5.85
C LEU A 323 -20.13 -11.80 4.41
N TYR A 324 -20.95 -12.57 3.70
CA TYR A 324 -21.44 -12.23 2.36
C TYR A 324 -22.25 -10.93 2.35
N ILE A 325 -23.15 -10.74 3.30
CA ILE A 325 -23.98 -9.53 3.40
C ILE A 325 -23.09 -8.30 3.58
N PHE A 326 -22.21 -8.30 4.59
CA PHE A 326 -21.33 -7.16 4.84
C PHE A 326 -20.35 -6.92 3.68
N PHE A 327 -19.72 -7.97 3.16
CA PHE A 327 -18.82 -7.86 2.02
C PHE A 327 -19.53 -7.27 0.80
N SER A 328 -20.73 -7.76 0.46
CA SER A 328 -21.47 -7.30 -0.73
C SER A 328 -21.99 -5.88 -0.57
N LEU A 329 -22.53 -5.53 0.61
CA LEU A 329 -23.03 -4.18 0.89
C LEU A 329 -21.91 -3.13 0.80
N LEU A 330 -20.78 -3.38 1.45
CA LEU A 330 -19.65 -2.43 1.45
C LEU A 330 -18.96 -2.38 0.09
N SER A 331 -18.76 -3.52 -0.58
CA SER A 331 -18.13 -3.53 -1.91
C SER A 331 -19.03 -2.88 -2.95
N TRP A 332 -20.35 -3.01 -2.84
CA TRP A 332 -21.27 -2.25 -3.69
C TRP A 332 -21.16 -0.74 -3.46
N ASN A 333 -21.00 -0.31 -2.20
CA ASN A 333 -20.80 1.10 -1.88
C ASN A 333 -19.51 1.66 -2.51
N PHE A 334 -18.40 0.92 -2.38
CA PHE A 334 -17.13 1.29 -3.01
C PHE A 334 -17.24 1.36 -4.52
N LEU A 335 -17.79 0.32 -5.16
CA LEU A 335 -17.97 0.29 -6.60
C LEU A 335 -18.88 1.44 -7.10
N LYS A 336 -19.96 1.77 -6.36
CA LYS A 336 -20.82 2.92 -6.70
C LYS A 336 -20.04 4.23 -6.62
N ALA A 337 -19.20 4.42 -5.60
CA ALA A 337 -18.34 5.59 -5.48
C ALA A 337 -17.32 5.67 -6.61
N ASP A 338 -16.71 4.53 -6.98
CA ASP A 338 -15.74 4.47 -8.09
C ASP A 338 -16.41 4.70 -9.46
N ILE A 339 -17.63 4.21 -9.69
CA ILE A 339 -18.41 4.50 -10.91
C ILE A 339 -18.76 5.99 -10.97
N LYS A 340 -19.11 6.58 -9.83
CA LYS A 340 -19.45 8.01 -9.72
C LYS A 340 -18.24 8.90 -10.05
N GLY A 341 -17.03 8.46 -9.70
CA GLY A 341 -15.80 9.17 -9.98
C GLY A 341 -15.68 10.50 -9.23
N ASN A 342 -14.76 11.36 -9.68
CA ASN A 342 -14.49 12.66 -9.05
C ASN A 342 -15.15 13.86 -9.74
N ARG A 343 -16.01 13.63 -10.74
CA ARG A 343 -16.72 14.68 -11.50
C ARG A 343 -18.20 14.82 -11.18
N SER A 344 -18.78 13.89 -10.44
CA SER A 344 -20.20 13.96 -10.13
C SER A 344 -20.53 15.18 -9.26
N ASN A 345 -21.62 15.89 -9.56
CA ASN A 345 -22.08 17.00 -8.71
C ASN A 345 -22.35 16.50 -7.28
N SER A 346 -21.74 17.19 -6.31
CA SER A 346 -21.84 16.93 -4.86
C SER A 346 -23.26 17.13 -4.33
N GLU A 347 -24.07 17.94 -5.02
CA GLU A 347 -25.42 18.36 -4.60
C GLU A 347 -26.49 17.27 -4.71
N LEU A 348 -26.23 16.16 -5.40
CA LEU A 348 -27.19 15.07 -5.62
C LEU A 348 -27.07 13.90 -4.63
N ASN A 349 -26.24 14.03 -3.59
CA ASN A 349 -25.88 12.92 -2.72
C ASN A 349 -26.62 12.93 -1.37
N THR A 350 -27.85 12.41 -1.37
CA THR A 350 -28.44 11.79 -0.18
C THR A 350 -27.95 10.34 -0.08
N GLU A 351 -26.72 10.16 0.40
CA GLU A 351 -26.25 8.84 0.81
C GLU A 351 -27.12 8.32 1.97
N PRO A 352 -27.49 7.03 2.02
CA PRO A 352 -28.20 6.48 3.16
C PRO A 352 -27.33 6.60 4.42
N ASN A 353 -27.77 7.41 5.39
CA ASN A 353 -27.07 7.68 6.65
C ASN A 353 -26.70 6.42 7.48
N TRP A 354 -27.19 5.23 7.14
CA TRP A 354 -26.96 4.00 7.90
C TRP A 354 -25.73 3.19 7.44
N ILE A 355 -25.19 3.43 6.24
CA ILE A 355 -24.00 2.70 5.76
C ILE A 355 -22.72 3.28 6.36
N SER A 356 -22.66 4.61 6.55
CA SER A 356 -21.47 5.28 7.08
C SER A 356 -21.08 4.86 8.51
N PRO A 357 -22.00 4.59 9.46
CA PRO A 357 -21.62 4.08 10.79
C PRO A 357 -21.02 2.68 10.72
N ILE A 358 -21.59 1.79 9.88
CA ILE A 358 -21.07 0.42 9.69
C ILE A 358 -19.67 0.48 9.08
N GLN A 359 -19.48 1.31 8.05
CA GLN A 359 -18.19 1.48 7.42
C GLN A 359 -17.15 2.06 8.38
N ASN A 360 -17.51 3.07 9.18
CA ASN A 360 -16.62 3.67 10.18
C ASN A 360 -16.24 2.67 11.27
N PHE A 361 -17.17 1.80 11.69
CA PHE A 361 -16.92 0.75 12.67
C PHE A 361 -16.00 -0.36 12.13
N LEU A 362 -16.15 -0.75 10.86
CA LEU A 362 -15.38 -1.85 10.26
C LEU A 362 -14.05 -1.40 9.64
N ARG A 363 -13.90 -0.12 9.29
CA ARG A 363 -12.70 0.45 8.66
C ARG A 363 -11.40 0.13 9.43
N PRO A 364 -11.34 0.22 10.78
CA PRO A 364 -10.13 -0.09 11.54
C PRO A 364 -9.67 -1.54 11.41
N VAL A 365 -10.57 -2.47 11.08
CA VAL A 365 -10.26 -3.89 10.86
C VAL A 365 -9.61 -4.12 9.49
N ARG A 366 -9.70 -3.17 8.55
CA ARG A 366 -9.04 -3.21 7.23
C ARG A 366 -9.30 -4.50 6.42
N SER A 367 -10.43 -5.16 6.65
CA SER A 367 -10.79 -6.46 6.03
C SER A 367 -11.84 -6.36 4.92
N ILE A 368 -12.37 -5.17 4.62
CA ILE A 368 -13.23 -4.89 3.45
C ILE A 368 -12.89 -3.48 2.95
N ASN A 369 -12.20 -3.38 1.82
CA ASN A 369 -11.55 -2.13 1.38
C ASN A 369 -11.97 -1.72 -0.04
N SER A 370 -11.52 -0.57 -0.53
CA SER A 370 -11.63 -0.17 -1.95
C SER A 370 -10.27 -0.28 -2.65
N TYR A 371 -10.30 -0.53 -3.96
CA TYR A 371 -9.11 -0.66 -4.79
C TYR A 371 -9.13 0.34 -5.94
N GLY A 372 -7.96 0.89 -6.30
CA GLY A 372 -7.91 1.91 -7.33
C GLY A 372 -6.52 2.47 -7.56
N LEU A 373 -5.53 1.57 -7.68
CA LEU A 373 -4.15 1.93 -8.00
C LEU A 373 -4.10 2.70 -9.31
N PHE A 374 -3.35 3.80 -9.29
CA PHE A 374 -3.12 4.66 -10.47
C PHE A 374 -4.40 5.19 -11.14
N ARG A 375 -5.47 5.44 -10.37
CA ARG A 375 -6.73 6.02 -10.86
C ARG A 375 -6.54 7.32 -11.66
N VAL A 376 -5.64 8.19 -11.19
CA VAL A 376 -5.15 9.37 -11.91
C VAL A 376 -3.67 9.17 -12.14
N MET A 377 -3.21 9.23 -13.39
CA MET A 377 -1.81 9.02 -13.69
C MET A 377 -0.95 10.20 -13.29
N THR A 378 0.10 9.91 -12.54
CA THR A 378 1.21 10.81 -12.29
C THR A 378 1.96 11.11 -13.59
N LYS A 379 2.03 12.39 -13.97
CA LYS A 379 2.69 12.86 -15.21
C LYS A 379 4.07 13.48 -14.97
N THR A 380 4.42 13.70 -13.70
CA THR A 380 5.73 14.17 -13.23
C THR A 380 6.31 13.15 -12.27
N ARG A 381 7.63 13.18 -12.08
CA ARG A 381 8.33 12.42 -11.03
C ARG A 381 9.23 13.36 -10.23
N PRO A 382 8.66 14.16 -9.33
CA PRO A 382 9.45 14.95 -8.39
C PRO A 382 10.16 14.01 -7.40
N GLU A 383 11.47 14.14 -7.32
CA GLU A 383 12.32 13.42 -6.36
C GLU A 383 12.95 14.41 -5.39
N ILE A 384 13.07 13.95 -4.14
CA ILE A 384 13.66 14.70 -3.04
C ILE A 384 15.04 14.12 -2.76
N THR A 385 16.07 14.98 -2.78
CA THR A 385 17.43 14.63 -2.36
C THR A 385 17.75 15.31 -1.04
N ILE A 386 18.34 14.57 -0.10
CA ILE A 386 18.73 15.07 1.23
C ILE A 386 20.25 15.05 1.31
N GLU A 387 20.86 16.18 1.63
CA GLU A 387 22.31 16.29 1.79
C GLU A 387 22.66 16.95 3.12
N GLY A 388 23.71 16.46 3.79
CA GLY A 388 24.23 17.03 5.03
C GLY A 388 25.51 17.83 4.80
N SER A 389 25.73 18.86 5.64
CA SER A 389 26.98 19.63 5.66
C SER A 389 27.37 20.09 7.07
N MET A 390 28.69 20.18 7.31
CA MET A 390 29.24 20.79 8.53
C MET A 390 29.47 22.29 8.42
N ASN A 391 29.66 22.80 7.19
CA ASN A 391 30.09 24.17 6.92
C ASN A 391 29.18 24.93 5.95
N GLY A 392 28.14 24.29 5.40
CA GLY A 392 27.19 24.88 4.46
C GLY A 392 27.72 25.00 3.02
N SER A 393 28.92 24.47 2.73
CA SER A 393 29.55 24.54 1.40
C SER A 393 29.85 23.15 0.81
N GLU A 394 30.27 22.20 1.65
CA GLU A 394 30.49 20.81 1.24
C GLU A 394 29.29 19.95 1.64
N TRP A 395 28.59 19.40 0.65
CA TRP A 395 27.36 18.66 0.82
C TRP A 395 27.57 17.17 0.52
N LYS A 396 27.10 16.29 1.41
CA LYS A 396 27.16 14.83 1.21
C LYS A 396 25.75 14.25 1.20
N LEU A 397 25.45 13.46 0.17
CA LEU A 397 24.14 12.85 -0.04
C LEU A 397 23.84 11.73 0.98
N TYR A 398 22.62 11.75 1.54
CA TYR A 398 21.99 10.58 2.15
C TYR A 398 21.34 9.73 1.05
N LYS A 399 22.04 8.67 0.62
CA LYS A 399 21.64 7.86 -0.54
C LYS A 399 20.65 6.77 -0.15
N PHE A 400 19.49 6.72 -0.80
CA PHE A 400 18.46 5.71 -0.57
C PHE A 400 18.78 4.40 -1.31
N LYS A 401 18.21 3.28 -0.84
CA LYS A 401 18.53 1.93 -1.37
C LYS A 401 17.86 1.63 -2.70
N TRP A 402 16.65 2.14 -2.92
CA TRP A 402 15.78 1.69 -4.00
C TRP A 402 15.26 2.83 -4.88
N LYS A 403 14.99 4.01 -4.32
CA LYS A 403 14.63 5.18 -5.13
C LYS A 403 15.89 5.81 -5.77
N PRO A 404 15.76 6.49 -6.92
CA PRO A 404 16.87 7.25 -7.48
C PRO A 404 17.14 8.53 -6.66
N ASP A 405 18.42 8.91 -6.54
CA ASP A 405 18.88 10.18 -5.95
C ASP A 405 19.65 11.05 -6.96
N HIS A 406 20.27 10.42 -7.96
CA HIS A 406 21.13 11.07 -8.95
C HIS A 406 20.92 10.53 -10.38
N ALA A 407 21.40 11.30 -11.37
CA ALA A 407 21.27 11.00 -12.80
C ALA A 407 21.80 9.62 -13.23
N LYS A 408 22.83 9.14 -12.54
CA LYS A 408 23.53 7.88 -12.83
C LYS A 408 23.09 6.71 -11.94
N ASP A 409 22.09 6.91 -11.09
CA ASP A 409 21.62 5.82 -10.23
C ASP A 409 20.93 4.73 -11.04
N GLU A 410 21.41 3.52 -10.85
CA GLU A 410 20.87 2.33 -11.48
C GLU A 410 19.50 1.96 -10.91
N LEU A 411 18.66 1.40 -11.79
CA LEU A 411 17.37 0.83 -11.39
C LEU A 411 17.59 -0.55 -10.73
N ARG A 412 16.90 -0.84 -9.63
CA ARG A 412 17.10 -2.09 -8.86
C ARG A 412 15.81 -2.92 -8.75
N PHE A 413 15.96 -4.24 -8.64
CA PHE A 413 14.87 -5.17 -8.34
C PHE A 413 14.71 -5.34 -6.82
N ALA A 414 13.62 -4.81 -6.27
CA ALA A 414 13.25 -4.97 -4.86
C ALA A 414 12.34 -6.18 -4.63
N GLY A 415 11.53 -6.55 -5.63
CA GLY A 415 10.48 -7.56 -5.45
C GLY A 415 11.01 -8.93 -4.97
N PRO A 416 10.33 -9.60 -4.02
CA PRO A 416 9.03 -9.25 -3.44
C PRO A 416 9.12 -8.42 -2.15
N HIS A 417 10.29 -7.88 -1.79
CA HIS A 417 10.43 -6.93 -0.70
C HIS A 417 9.73 -5.61 -1.06
N MET A 418 9.14 -4.99 -0.04
CA MET A 418 8.41 -3.72 -0.13
C MET A 418 9.18 -2.65 0.66
N PRO A 419 10.03 -1.83 0.02
CA PRO A 419 10.79 -0.78 0.69
C PRO A 419 9.86 0.39 1.05
N ARG A 420 9.47 0.51 2.33
CA ARG A 420 8.39 1.43 2.72
C ARG A 420 8.86 2.88 2.78
N ILE A 421 10.12 3.13 3.19
CA ILE A 421 10.69 4.49 3.23
C ILE A 421 10.83 5.04 1.80
N ASP A 422 11.52 4.32 0.92
CA ASP A 422 11.70 4.74 -0.49
C ASP A 422 10.36 4.93 -1.21
N TRP A 423 9.36 4.09 -0.94
CA TRP A 423 8.03 4.26 -1.50
C TRP A 423 7.31 5.49 -0.95
N GLN A 424 7.43 5.78 0.34
CA GLN A 424 6.83 6.98 0.93
C GLN A 424 7.51 8.26 0.41
N MET A 425 8.81 8.22 0.10
CA MET A 425 9.50 9.36 -0.54
C MET A 425 8.89 9.74 -1.89
N TRP A 426 8.41 8.77 -2.67
CA TRP A 426 7.67 9.05 -3.91
C TRP A 426 6.38 9.84 -3.65
N PHE A 427 5.62 9.47 -2.61
CA PHE A 427 4.43 10.24 -2.21
C PHE A 427 4.80 11.63 -1.70
N GLU A 428 5.89 11.76 -0.95
CA GLU A 428 6.36 13.05 -0.46
C GLU A 428 6.79 13.97 -1.58
N GLY A 429 7.51 13.47 -2.58
CA GLY A 429 7.89 14.25 -3.76
C GLY A 429 6.68 14.88 -4.44
N LEU A 430 5.60 14.11 -4.64
CA LEU A 430 4.37 14.59 -5.26
C LEU A 430 3.62 15.63 -4.41
N ARG A 431 3.69 15.52 -3.08
CA ARG A 431 3.12 16.53 -2.18
C ARG A 431 3.95 17.80 -2.18
N ALA A 432 5.25 17.65 -2.00
CA ALA A 432 6.19 18.76 -1.93
C ALA A 432 6.22 19.56 -3.23
N GLU A 433 6.12 18.92 -4.40
CA GLU A 433 5.96 19.61 -5.69
C GLU A 433 4.82 20.62 -5.66
N ARG A 434 3.67 20.25 -5.07
CA ARG A 434 2.51 21.16 -4.95
C ARG A 434 2.75 22.25 -3.91
N TYR A 435 3.42 21.92 -2.80
CA TYR A 435 3.70 22.89 -1.74
C TYR A 435 4.72 23.95 -2.17
N VAL A 436 5.76 23.57 -2.91
CA VAL A 436 6.82 24.50 -3.32
C VAL A 436 6.42 25.44 -4.45
N GLN A 437 5.32 25.15 -5.17
CA GLN A 437 4.80 26.00 -6.25
C GLN A 437 4.07 27.26 -5.74
N ASP A 438 3.45 27.21 -4.56
CA ASP A 438 2.79 28.37 -3.95
C ASP A 438 3.71 29.00 -2.88
N PRO A 439 4.02 30.32 -2.93
CA PRO A 439 4.95 30.95 -2.00
C PRO A 439 4.56 30.81 -0.52
N PHE A 440 3.27 30.87 -0.20
CA PHE A 440 2.79 30.77 1.18
C PHE A 440 2.86 29.33 1.69
N SER A 441 2.40 28.37 0.88
CA SER A 441 2.51 26.94 1.17
C SER A 441 3.98 26.52 1.33
N LYS A 442 4.87 26.99 0.44
CA LYS A 442 6.30 26.73 0.51
C LYS A 442 6.91 27.26 1.81
N PHE A 443 6.60 28.50 2.17
CA PHE A 443 7.08 29.11 3.40
C PHE A 443 6.64 28.28 4.61
N LEU A 444 5.36 27.96 4.71
CA LEU A 444 4.82 27.17 5.81
C LEU A 444 5.40 25.75 5.85
N TYR A 445 5.54 25.09 4.70
CA TYR A 445 6.14 23.76 4.61
C TYR A 445 7.61 23.77 5.06
N THR A 446 8.37 24.79 4.66
CA THR A 446 9.76 24.99 5.12
C THR A 446 9.83 25.14 6.64
N ARG A 447 8.99 26.01 7.22
CA ARG A 447 8.93 26.20 8.68
C ARG A 447 8.50 24.94 9.42
N PHE A 448 7.54 24.21 8.88
CA PHE A 448 7.14 22.91 9.42
C PHE A 448 8.32 21.92 9.45
N LEU A 449 9.05 21.77 8.34
CA LEU A 449 10.21 20.88 8.30
C LEU A 449 11.32 21.33 9.27
N GLU A 450 11.60 22.63 9.36
CA GLU A 450 12.56 23.17 10.32
C GLU A 450 12.17 22.86 11.77
N ILE A 451 10.91 23.07 12.15
CA ILE A 451 10.44 22.81 13.51
C ILE A 451 10.52 21.32 13.83
N ILE A 452 9.95 20.45 12.99
CA ILE A 452 9.92 19.00 13.25
C ILE A 452 11.33 18.39 13.23
N SER A 453 12.17 18.80 12.28
CA SER A 453 13.55 18.26 12.17
C SER A 453 14.41 18.63 13.37
N ASN A 454 14.20 19.80 13.98
CA ASN A 454 14.86 20.20 15.23
C ASN A 454 14.17 19.65 16.50
N GLY A 455 13.16 18.81 16.34
CA GLY A 455 12.48 18.06 17.41
C GLY A 455 11.22 18.69 17.97
N GLY A 456 10.72 19.76 17.35
CA GLY A 456 9.43 20.37 17.69
C GLY A 456 8.27 19.41 17.42
N GLY A 457 7.13 19.73 18.01
CA GLY A 457 5.91 18.94 17.91
C GLY A 457 4.73 19.76 17.39
N GLN A 458 3.54 19.23 17.68
CA GLN A 458 2.28 19.85 17.28
C GLN A 458 2.11 21.25 17.88
N LYS A 459 2.49 21.44 19.14
CA LYS A 459 2.34 22.73 19.81
C LYS A 459 3.08 23.85 19.07
N GLU A 460 4.33 23.62 18.70
CA GLU A 460 5.18 24.62 18.06
C GLU A 460 4.72 24.94 16.63
N CYS A 461 4.31 23.92 15.87
CA CYS A 461 3.87 24.12 14.49
C CYS A 461 2.49 24.79 14.36
N PHE A 462 1.67 24.78 15.42
CA PHE A 462 0.40 25.51 15.45
C PHE A 462 0.48 26.85 16.18
N ASP A 463 1.66 27.24 16.66
CA ASP A 463 1.92 28.58 17.19
C ASP A 463 2.32 29.52 16.04
N LEU A 464 1.41 30.44 15.70
CA LEU A 464 1.62 31.43 14.63
C LEU A 464 2.87 32.26 14.82
N ARG A 465 3.22 32.60 16.06
CA ARG A 465 4.38 33.45 16.33
C ARG A 465 5.67 32.70 16.03
N ILE A 466 5.75 31.43 16.42
CA ILE A 466 6.90 30.56 16.16
C ILE A 466 7.03 30.32 14.64
N VAL A 467 5.92 30.00 13.97
CA VAL A 467 5.96 29.66 12.54
C VAL A 467 6.26 30.89 11.67
N LEU A 468 5.56 32.01 11.89
CA LEU A 468 5.72 33.20 11.06
C LEU A 468 7.01 33.98 11.40
N GLY A 469 7.42 34.01 12.67
CA GLY A 469 8.53 34.85 13.13
C GLY A 469 8.16 36.34 13.23
N ASP A 470 9.05 37.12 13.85
CA ASP A 470 8.75 38.51 14.26
C ASP A 470 8.47 39.49 13.10
N GLU A 471 9.04 39.24 11.92
CA GLU A 471 8.82 40.10 10.75
C GLU A 471 7.44 39.88 10.15
N GLN A 472 7.11 38.64 9.78
CA GLN A 472 5.82 38.28 9.20
C GLN A 472 4.69 38.47 10.21
N MET A 473 4.94 38.30 11.51
CA MET A 473 3.96 38.61 12.56
C MET A 473 3.60 40.10 12.62
N ARG A 474 4.54 41.01 12.35
CA ARG A 474 4.25 42.45 12.26
C ARG A 474 3.36 42.76 11.06
N THR A 475 3.64 42.18 9.91
CA THR A 475 2.79 42.31 8.72
C THR A 475 1.40 41.72 8.96
N PHE A 476 1.32 40.55 9.61
CA PHE A 476 0.06 39.94 10.01
C PHE A 476 -0.74 40.86 10.95
N ALA A 477 -0.10 41.48 11.94
CA ALA A 477 -0.75 42.39 12.87
C ALA A 477 -1.37 43.62 12.17
N MET A 478 -0.72 44.12 11.11
CA MET A 478 -1.18 45.26 10.30
C MET A 478 -2.24 44.90 9.24
N ALA A 479 -2.44 43.61 8.93
CA ALA A 479 -3.43 43.17 7.96
C ALA A 479 -4.88 43.45 8.41
N SER A 480 -5.78 43.61 7.45
CA SER A 480 -7.22 43.75 7.69
C SER A 480 -7.81 42.50 8.36
N SER A 481 -8.93 42.64 9.07
CA SER A 481 -9.58 41.51 9.75
C SER A 481 -9.94 40.37 8.79
N HIS A 482 -10.40 40.69 7.58
CA HIS A 482 -10.75 39.69 6.57
C HIS A 482 -9.53 38.92 6.06
N GLN A 483 -8.41 39.60 5.81
CA GLN A 483 -7.16 38.94 5.40
C GLN A 483 -6.59 38.04 6.50
N LYS A 484 -6.71 38.47 7.77
CA LYS A 484 -6.30 37.66 8.92
C LYS A 484 -7.10 36.35 8.97
N GLU A 485 -8.41 36.41 8.80
CA GLU A 485 -9.27 35.23 8.82
C GLU A 485 -8.91 34.22 7.72
N ILE A 486 -8.74 34.69 6.47
CA ILE A 486 -8.33 33.83 5.35
C ILE A 486 -6.96 33.20 5.61
N LEU A 487 -5.99 33.98 6.11
CA LEU A 487 -4.66 33.48 6.41
C LEU A 487 -4.70 32.41 7.50
N LEU A 488 -5.48 32.63 8.57
CA LEU A 488 -5.61 31.66 9.67
C LEU A 488 -6.24 30.36 9.20
N LEU A 489 -7.29 30.42 8.38
CA LEU A 489 -7.93 29.23 7.81
C LEU A 489 -6.95 28.45 6.92
N ASN A 490 -6.23 29.14 6.03
CA ASN A 490 -5.24 28.52 5.16
C ASN A 490 -4.06 27.94 5.97
N PHE A 491 -3.59 28.66 6.98
CA PHE A 491 -2.54 28.21 7.90
C PHE A 491 -2.93 26.91 8.61
N GLN A 492 -4.11 26.88 9.23
CA GLN A 492 -4.60 25.69 9.94
C GLN A 492 -4.79 24.52 8.98
N SER A 493 -5.37 24.75 7.80
CA SER A 493 -5.57 23.71 6.79
C SER A 493 -4.24 23.12 6.31
N LEU A 494 -3.27 23.97 5.95
CA LEU A 494 -1.95 23.53 5.48
C LEU A 494 -1.17 22.81 6.59
N MET A 495 -1.12 23.35 7.81
CA MET A 495 -0.44 22.70 8.94
C MET A 495 -1.04 21.32 9.24
N ASN A 496 -2.37 21.20 9.28
CA ASN A 496 -3.03 19.91 9.45
C ASN A 496 -2.64 18.91 8.35
N ASN A 497 -2.59 19.35 7.09
CA ASN A 497 -2.16 18.50 5.98
C ASN A 497 -0.69 18.06 6.14
N PHE A 498 0.21 18.96 6.53
CA PHE A 498 1.63 18.63 6.74
C PHE A 498 1.82 17.64 7.89
N PHE A 499 1.11 17.81 9.01
CA PHE A 499 1.16 16.84 10.11
C PHE A 499 0.65 15.46 9.71
N GLN A 500 -0.47 15.40 8.99
CA GLN A 500 -1.05 14.12 8.60
C GLN A 500 -0.22 13.39 7.54
N GLN A 501 0.46 14.12 6.65
CA GLN A 501 1.05 13.54 5.45
C GLN A 501 2.58 13.54 5.42
N SER A 502 3.22 14.50 6.09
CA SER A 502 4.66 14.81 5.97
C SER A 502 5.40 14.77 7.31
N LEU A 503 4.74 14.49 8.44
CA LEU A 503 5.39 14.38 9.75
C LEU A 503 6.54 13.36 9.75
N TRP A 504 6.31 12.19 9.17
CA TRP A 504 7.33 11.14 9.04
C TRP A 504 8.56 11.63 8.25
N PHE A 505 8.38 12.48 7.24
CA PHE A 505 9.46 13.05 6.45
C PHE A 505 10.27 14.05 7.29
N GLY A 506 9.61 14.93 8.05
CA GLY A 506 10.27 15.76 9.05
C GLY A 506 11.06 14.93 10.08
N LYS A 507 10.56 13.75 10.48
CA LYS A 507 11.26 12.80 11.37
C LYS A 507 12.46 12.11 10.71
N ILE A 508 12.46 11.91 9.38
CA ILE A 508 13.66 11.50 8.64
C ILE A 508 14.72 12.60 8.70
N LEU A 509 14.33 13.86 8.48
CA LEU A 509 15.26 14.99 8.57
C LEU A 509 15.82 15.13 10.00
N GLN A 510 14.97 14.97 11.02
CA GLN A 510 15.40 14.87 12.42
C GLN A 510 16.42 13.73 12.64
N SER A 511 16.17 12.57 12.04
CA SER A 511 17.07 11.42 12.13
C SER A 511 18.43 11.70 11.48
N CYS A 512 18.46 12.47 10.39
CA CYS A 512 19.70 12.93 9.76
C CYS A 512 20.46 13.91 10.67
N LEU A 513 19.77 14.91 11.25
CA LEU A 513 20.36 15.90 12.17
C LEU A 513 20.85 15.31 13.51
N ASN A 514 20.30 14.17 13.92
CA ASN A 514 20.65 13.52 15.18
C ASN A 514 21.50 12.26 15.01
N ALA A 515 21.95 11.96 13.78
CA ALA A 515 22.69 10.74 13.46
C ALA A 515 22.00 9.45 13.97
N ASN A 516 20.67 9.36 13.82
CA ASN A 516 19.88 8.21 14.30
C ASN A 516 20.16 6.97 13.44
N THR A 517 21.12 6.15 13.89
CA THR A 517 21.57 4.96 13.16
C THR A 517 20.48 3.92 12.91
N ILE A 518 19.43 3.85 13.75
CA ILE A 518 18.32 2.91 13.56
C ILE A 518 17.59 3.22 12.24
N VAL A 519 17.36 4.49 11.93
CA VAL A 519 16.74 4.92 10.67
C VAL A 519 17.76 4.98 9.54
N LEU A 520 18.96 5.51 9.80
CA LEU A 520 19.96 5.72 8.75
C LEU A 520 20.52 4.41 8.17
N ASN A 521 20.48 3.30 8.91
CA ASN A 521 20.85 1.97 8.39
C ASN A 521 19.88 1.45 7.31
N GLU A 522 18.70 2.04 7.17
CA GLU A 522 17.78 1.73 6.07
C GLU A 522 18.22 2.36 4.74
N LEU A 523 19.15 3.31 4.76
CA LEU A 523 19.72 3.94 3.57
C LEU A 523 20.88 3.12 2.99
N ASP A 524 21.21 3.33 1.71
CA ASP A 524 22.34 2.66 1.02
C ASP A 524 23.66 3.23 1.53
N ASN A 525 23.71 4.55 1.70
CA ASN A 525 24.84 5.27 2.27
C ASN A 525 24.33 6.47 3.07
N ALA A 526 24.67 6.53 4.36
CA ALA A 526 24.35 7.64 5.23
C ALA A 526 25.64 8.32 5.71
N PRO A 527 25.95 9.54 5.26
CA PRO A 527 27.04 10.32 5.84
C PRO A 527 26.64 10.78 7.26
N PHE A 528 27.64 11.21 8.04
CA PHE A 528 27.42 11.84 9.35
C PHE A 528 26.77 10.93 10.41
N THR A 529 27.12 9.63 10.41
CA THR A 529 26.65 8.66 11.42
C THR A 529 27.35 8.81 12.77
N ASP A 530 28.59 9.31 12.79
CA ASP A 530 29.40 9.50 14.01
C ASP A 530 29.31 10.93 14.54
N GLU A 531 29.27 11.91 13.64
CA GLU A 531 29.14 13.34 13.95
C GLU A 531 28.00 13.92 13.11
N PRO A 532 26.92 14.43 13.73
CA PRO A 532 25.76 14.94 13.00
C PRO A 532 26.07 16.21 12.22
N PRO A 533 25.41 16.43 11.06
CA PRO A 533 25.62 17.64 10.28
C PRO A 533 25.03 18.88 10.99
N LYS A 534 25.58 20.05 10.65
CA LYS A 534 25.03 21.35 11.09
C LYS A 534 23.94 21.87 10.16
N PHE A 535 23.95 21.42 8.91
CA PHE A 535 23.02 21.87 7.87
C PHE A 535 22.48 20.67 7.11
N LEU A 536 21.19 20.73 6.77
CA LEU A 536 20.60 19.88 5.74
C LEU A 536 20.17 20.73 4.56
N ARG A 537 20.42 20.23 3.35
CA ARG A 537 19.88 20.75 2.10
C ARG A 537 18.90 19.74 1.53
N ILE A 538 17.69 20.20 1.29
CA ILE A 538 16.63 19.45 0.64
C ILE A 538 16.42 20.08 -0.72
N SER A 539 16.66 19.31 -1.78
CA SER A 539 16.52 19.76 -3.16
C SER A 539 15.50 18.91 -3.91
N PHE A 540 14.80 19.52 -4.87
CA PHE A 540 13.74 18.87 -5.62
C PHE A 540 14.03 18.92 -7.11
N HIS A 541 13.94 17.77 -7.77
CA HIS A 541 14.19 17.64 -9.20
C HIS A 541 13.13 16.75 -9.83
N HIS A 542 12.76 17.04 -11.07
CA HIS A 542 12.01 16.08 -11.87
C HIS A 542 12.96 15.09 -12.53
N PHE A 543 12.64 13.82 -12.40
CA PHE A 543 13.38 12.72 -13.00
C PHE A 543 12.61 12.16 -14.18
N LYS A 544 13.27 11.93 -15.31
CA LYS A 544 12.71 11.20 -16.46
C LYS A 544 13.73 10.21 -16.98
N PHE A 545 13.33 9.09 -17.56
CA PHE A 545 14.31 8.20 -18.20
C PHE A 545 15.06 8.94 -19.31
N ALA A 546 16.39 8.79 -19.33
CA ALA A 546 17.24 9.34 -20.36
C ALA A 546 16.93 8.71 -21.73
N GLN A 547 16.95 9.54 -22.78
CA GLN A 547 16.83 9.07 -24.16
C GLN A 547 18.22 8.69 -24.70
N LYS A 548 18.29 7.62 -25.50
CA LYS A 548 19.54 7.05 -26.04
C LYS A 548 20.43 7.98 -26.89
N ASN A 549 20.00 9.22 -27.17
CA ASN A 549 20.73 10.17 -28.00
C ASN A 549 21.58 11.17 -27.18
N GLU A 550 21.68 10.98 -25.87
CA GLU A 550 22.53 11.83 -25.02
C GLU A 550 23.95 11.26 -24.96
N LEU A 551 24.93 12.15 -25.07
CA LEU A 551 26.37 11.88 -25.29
C LEU A 551 27.07 11.05 -24.18
N ASP A 552 26.35 10.60 -23.16
CA ASP A 552 26.85 9.83 -22.02
C ASP A 552 26.01 8.55 -21.84
N ASP A 553 26.51 7.43 -22.36
CA ASP A 553 25.90 6.08 -22.27
C ASP A 553 25.70 5.59 -20.81
N THR A 554 26.19 6.33 -19.80
CA THR A 554 26.07 6.00 -18.38
C THR A 554 24.91 6.67 -17.66
N GLN A 555 24.18 7.59 -18.31
CA GLN A 555 23.08 8.32 -17.69
C GLN A 555 21.76 7.56 -17.79
N VAL A 556 21.14 7.26 -16.65
CA VAL A 556 19.85 6.55 -16.58
C VAL A 556 18.69 7.55 -16.53
N TRP A 557 18.92 8.71 -15.90
CA TRP A 557 17.90 9.72 -15.61
C TRP A 557 18.29 11.10 -16.10
N ASN A 558 17.33 11.82 -16.67
CA ASN A 558 17.39 13.25 -16.94
C ASN A 558 16.77 14.01 -15.79
N LEU A 559 17.53 14.95 -15.24
CA LEU A 559 17.14 15.75 -14.09
C LEU A 559 16.86 17.18 -14.55
N THR A 560 15.69 17.69 -14.20
CA THR A 560 15.37 19.12 -14.33
C THR A 560 15.05 19.69 -12.96
N GLU A 561 15.73 20.77 -12.58
CA GLU A 561 15.51 21.41 -11.28
C GLU A 561 14.12 22.04 -11.20
N ILE A 562 13.45 21.86 -10.05
CA ILE A 562 12.19 22.58 -9.77
C ILE A 562 12.57 24.00 -9.32
N PRO A 563 12.08 25.08 -9.98
CA PRO A 563 12.48 26.45 -9.66
C PRO A 563 12.26 26.80 -8.19
N SER A 564 13.24 27.48 -7.59
CA SER A 564 13.17 27.94 -6.20
C SER A 564 12.85 26.81 -5.20
N SER A 565 13.24 25.56 -5.48
CA SER A 565 12.80 24.43 -4.66
C SER A 565 13.70 24.11 -3.46
N GLN A 566 14.92 24.63 -3.40
CA GLN A 566 15.85 24.25 -2.34
C GLN A 566 15.44 24.81 -0.96
N ILE A 567 15.50 23.95 0.04
CA ILE A 567 15.28 24.26 1.46
C ILE A 567 16.55 23.95 2.23
N ILE A 568 17.03 24.90 3.03
CA ILE A 568 18.18 24.71 3.92
C ILE A 568 17.68 24.74 5.35
N ILE A 569 17.97 23.69 6.11
CA ILE A 569 17.63 23.58 7.53
C ILE A 569 18.91 23.65 8.33
N ASN A 570 18.91 24.52 9.34
CA ASN A 570 19.98 24.63 10.32
C ASN A 570 19.68 23.74 11.53
N ASN A 571 20.71 23.06 12.04
CA ASN A 571 20.64 22.31 13.28
C ASN A 571 20.71 23.29 14.47
N ASN A 572 19.54 23.76 14.89
CA ASN A 572 19.40 24.69 16.00
C ASN A 572 18.61 23.98 17.10
N SER A 573 19.11 23.97 18.33
CA SER A 573 18.37 23.41 19.46
C SER A 573 17.04 24.16 19.64
N LEU A 574 15.94 23.46 19.90
CA LEU A 574 14.59 24.02 20.12
C LEU A 574 14.52 25.28 20.98
N SER A 575 15.45 25.46 21.92
CA SER A 575 15.61 26.68 22.72
C SER A 575 15.88 27.97 21.91
N SER A 576 16.09 27.87 20.61
CA SER A 576 16.32 29.01 19.70
C SER A 576 15.07 29.52 18.99
N PHE A 577 13.91 28.88 19.17
CA PHE A 577 12.65 29.23 18.49
C PHE A 577 11.70 30.03 19.38
#